data_AF-A0A9E4QT84-F1
#
_entry.id   AF-A0A9E4QT84-F1
#
_cell.length_a   1.000
_cell.length_b   1.000
_cell.length_c   1.000
_cell.angle_alpha   90.00
_cell.angle_beta   90.00
_cell.angle_gamma   90.00
#
_symmetry.space_group_name_H-M   'P 1'
#
loop_
_entity.id
_entity.type
_entity.pdbx_description
1 polymer ?
#
loop_
_entity_poly.entity_id
_entity_poly.type
_entity_poly.pdbx_seq_one_letter_code
_entity_poly.pdbx_strand_id
1 'polypeptide(L)'
;EYSAMKFLIFTILGSAFMLVAIVAVFVTPEVGTFDMTALSTQATMLTSAGVLIPMGGIFWLFFIGFAVKLPTWPFHTWLPDAHTDAPTAASVMLAGVLLKMGGYGMLRINVGMFPGQAVDYAWALVTLGVISVLYGAVVTLRQTDLKRLIAYSSVSHMGLVLLGIGSVGVAHGELTVAGLNGAAMQLFTHGTITGLLFLGVGLVYDRTHTRYIPDLGGLADRMPVVAVALLIAGLASLGLPGLSGFISEVLVFLGAFQAYAWPTALAVFGIVLAAGYILWMMERSFFGLRRERFADLTDASLVEAIPLGLLIISIIGVGVYPAILTDVFEMGLQPMVAVINAER
;
A
#
# COMPACT_ATOMS: atom_id res chain seq x y z
N GLU A 1 8.96 -10.19 -21.55
CA GLU A 1 7.95 -11.28 -21.61
C GLU A 1 7.76 -11.99 -20.28
N TYR A 2 8.83 -12.51 -19.65
CA TYR A 2 8.78 -13.18 -18.33
C TYR A 2 7.95 -12.42 -17.28
N SER A 3 8.29 -11.15 -17.03
CA SER A 3 7.64 -10.33 -16.00
C SER A 3 6.16 -10.07 -16.28
N ALA A 4 5.80 -9.88 -17.55
CA ALA A 4 4.41 -9.71 -17.98
C ALA A 4 3.61 -10.99 -17.76
N MET A 5 4.17 -12.15 -18.13
CA MET A 5 3.52 -13.45 -17.90
C MET A 5 3.35 -13.74 -16.41
N LYS A 6 4.38 -13.49 -15.60
CA LYS A 6 4.31 -13.64 -14.14
C LYS A 6 3.22 -12.75 -13.53
N PHE A 7 3.16 -11.48 -13.91
CA PHE A 7 2.10 -10.55 -13.50
C PHE A 7 0.70 -11.07 -13.88
N LEU A 8 0.53 -11.51 -15.14
CA LEU A 8 -0.74 -12.03 -15.64
C LEU A 8 -1.20 -13.27 -14.86
N ILE A 9 -0.30 -14.24 -14.65
CA ILE A 9 -0.62 -15.49 -13.92
C ILE A 9 -1.06 -15.19 -12.49
N PHE A 10 -0.31 -14.35 -11.77
CA PHE A 10 -0.67 -13.97 -10.39
C PHE A 10 -2.05 -13.31 -10.36
N THR A 11 -2.27 -12.31 -11.22
CA THR A 11 -3.52 -11.53 -11.20
C THR A 11 -4.74 -12.32 -11.66
N ILE A 12 -4.62 -13.20 -12.65
CA ILE A 12 -5.71 -14.08 -13.08
C ILE A 12 -6.02 -15.11 -11.99
N LEU A 13 -5.00 -15.74 -11.40
CA LEU A 13 -5.20 -16.74 -10.37
C LEU A 13 -5.89 -16.14 -9.13
N GLY A 14 -5.46 -14.96 -8.68
CA GLY A 14 -6.14 -14.23 -7.62
C GLY A 14 -7.59 -13.89 -7.96
N SER A 15 -7.84 -13.43 -9.20
CA SER A 15 -9.20 -13.13 -9.69
C SER A 15 -10.08 -14.38 -9.76
N ALA A 16 -9.52 -15.55 -10.07
CA ALA A 16 -10.26 -16.81 -10.13
C ALA A 16 -10.79 -17.22 -8.75
N PHE A 17 -9.98 -17.12 -7.69
CA PHE A 17 -10.44 -17.36 -6.32
C PHE A 17 -11.56 -16.39 -5.92
N MET A 18 -11.41 -15.11 -6.24
CA MET A 18 -12.42 -14.10 -6.00
C MET A 18 -13.73 -14.39 -6.76
N LEU A 19 -13.65 -14.86 -8.02
CA LEU A 19 -14.84 -15.23 -8.79
C LEU A 19 -15.60 -16.38 -8.13
N VAL A 20 -14.90 -17.40 -7.62
CA VAL A 20 -15.53 -18.49 -6.86
C VAL A 20 -16.25 -17.95 -5.63
N ALA A 21 -15.65 -17.02 -4.89
CA ALA A 21 -16.28 -16.38 -3.73
C ALA A 21 -17.54 -15.58 -4.10
N ILE A 22 -17.48 -14.79 -5.18
CA ILE A 22 -18.61 -14.01 -5.69
C ILE A 22 -19.79 -14.92 -6.05
N VAL A 23 -19.52 -16.01 -6.78
CA VAL A 23 -20.57 -16.98 -7.14
C VAL A 23 -21.11 -17.69 -5.91
N ALA A 24 -20.24 -18.08 -4.96
CA ALA A 24 -20.65 -18.73 -3.71
C ALA A 24 -21.59 -17.85 -2.88
N VAL A 25 -21.29 -16.55 -2.75
CA VAL A 25 -22.17 -15.57 -2.09
C VAL A 25 -23.52 -15.50 -2.81
N PHE A 26 -23.52 -15.38 -4.14
CA PHE A 26 -24.75 -15.25 -4.90
C PHE A 26 -25.69 -16.45 -4.79
N VAL A 27 -25.13 -17.67 -4.83
CA VAL A 27 -25.93 -18.91 -4.73
C VAL A 27 -26.30 -19.29 -3.29
N THR A 28 -25.83 -18.52 -2.30
CA THR A 28 -26.22 -18.73 -0.90
C THR A 28 -27.72 -18.47 -0.76
N PRO A 29 -28.49 -19.39 -0.16
CA PRO A 29 -29.92 -19.19 0.07
C PRO A 29 -30.17 -17.84 0.77
N GLU A 30 -31.23 -17.14 0.35
CA GLU A 30 -31.66 -15.84 0.90
C GLU A 30 -30.79 -14.63 0.51
N VAL A 31 -29.64 -14.83 -0.15
CA VAL A 31 -28.78 -13.72 -0.65
C VAL A 31 -29.21 -13.27 -2.05
N GLY A 32 -29.01 -14.13 -3.07
CA GLY A 32 -29.53 -13.94 -4.43
C GLY A 32 -29.19 -12.63 -5.15
N THR A 33 -28.18 -11.88 -4.70
CA THR A 33 -27.83 -10.55 -5.24
C THR A 33 -26.33 -10.33 -5.33
N PHE A 34 -25.91 -9.45 -6.25
CA PHE A 34 -24.55 -8.93 -6.38
C PHE A 34 -24.42 -7.49 -5.89
N ASP A 35 -25.51 -6.89 -5.39
CA ASP A 35 -25.49 -5.51 -4.91
C ASP A 35 -24.67 -5.41 -3.61
N MET A 36 -23.48 -4.82 -3.70
CA MET A 36 -22.59 -4.65 -2.56
C MET A 36 -23.20 -3.82 -1.43
N THR A 37 -24.08 -2.87 -1.74
CA THR A 37 -24.75 -2.07 -0.71
C THR A 37 -25.76 -2.92 0.05
N ALA A 38 -26.51 -3.75 -0.67
CA ALA A 38 -27.43 -4.72 -0.08
C ALA A 38 -26.67 -5.81 0.70
N LEU A 39 -25.43 -6.15 0.38
CA LEU A 39 -24.62 -7.17 1.07
C LEU A 39 -23.83 -6.65 2.29
N SER A 40 -23.82 -5.34 2.54
CA SER A 40 -23.01 -4.71 3.59
C SER A 40 -23.83 -3.95 4.65
N THR A 41 -25.14 -4.23 4.76
CA THR A 41 -25.99 -3.66 5.83
C THR A 41 -26.07 -4.62 7.02
N GLN A 42 -26.27 -4.10 8.24
CA GLN A 42 -26.39 -4.93 9.46
C GLN A 42 -27.40 -6.08 9.33
N ALA A 43 -28.48 -5.89 8.56
CA ALA A 43 -29.52 -6.90 8.36
C ALA A 43 -29.15 -7.99 7.35
N THR A 44 -28.11 -7.79 6.55
CA THR A 44 -27.76 -8.62 5.39
C THR A 44 -26.30 -9.08 5.39
N MET A 45 -25.50 -8.65 6.37
CA MET A 45 -24.21 -9.25 6.62
C MET A 45 -24.44 -10.74 6.85
N LEU A 46 -23.69 -11.54 6.11
CA LEU A 46 -23.73 -12.98 6.24
C LEU A 46 -23.21 -13.25 7.64
N THR A 47 -24.07 -13.62 8.59
CA THR A 47 -23.70 -13.91 9.98
C THR A 47 -24.02 -15.35 10.36
N SER A 48 -24.98 -15.99 9.67
CA SER A 48 -25.38 -17.37 9.99
C SER A 48 -26.10 -18.11 8.85
N ALA A 49 -25.96 -17.67 7.60
CA ALA A 49 -26.57 -18.39 6.47
C ALA A 49 -25.96 -19.80 6.36
N GLY A 50 -26.75 -20.81 6.02
CA GLY A 50 -26.28 -22.16 5.71
C GLY A 50 -25.52 -22.18 4.40
N VAL A 51 -24.32 -21.59 4.40
CA VAL A 51 -23.55 -21.33 3.19
C VAL A 51 -22.92 -22.61 2.66
N LEU A 52 -22.93 -22.78 1.33
CA LEU A 52 -22.32 -23.92 0.62
C LEU A 52 -20.83 -24.11 0.94
N ILE A 53 -20.13 -22.99 1.16
CA ILE A 53 -18.75 -22.91 1.63
C ILE A 53 -18.77 -22.22 3.00
N PRO A 54 -18.07 -22.74 4.03
CA PRO A 54 -17.99 -22.05 5.32
C PRO A 54 -17.58 -20.58 5.11
N MET A 55 -18.19 -19.65 5.85
CA MET A 55 -17.97 -18.21 5.62
C MET A 55 -16.49 -17.81 5.67
N GLY A 56 -15.70 -18.47 6.53
CA GLY A 56 -14.25 -18.29 6.55
C GLY A 56 -13.57 -18.67 5.24
N GLY A 57 -14.04 -19.71 4.56
CA GLY A 57 -13.58 -20.08 3.22
C GLY A 57 -13.85 -18.98 2.18
N ILE A 58 -15.05 -18.39 2.19
CA ILE A 58 -15.40 -17.27 1.29
C ILE A 58 -14.54 -16.04 1.60
N PHE A 59 -14.37 -15.71 2.89
CA PHE A 59 -13.50 -14.65 3.35
C PHE A 59 -12.06 -14.83 2.81
N TRP A 60 -11.49 -16.03 2.94
CA TRP A 60 -10.13 -16.31 2.48
C TRP A 60 -10.00 -16.31 0.95
N LEU A 61 -11.02 -16.75 0.21
CA LEU A 61 -11.04 -16.66 -1.25
C LEU A 61 -11.01 -15.21 -1.75
N PHE A 62 -11.82 -14.33 -1.14
CA PHE A 62 -11.73 -12.89 -1.39
C PHE A 62 -10.37 -12.33 -0.98
N PHE A 63 -9.92 -12.67 0.23
CA PHE A 63 -8.66 -12.19 0.77
C PHE A 63 -7.48 -12.55 -0.13
N ILE A 64 -7.39 -13.79 -0.62
CA ILE A 64 -6.29 -14.21 -1.52
C ILE A 64 -6.30 -13.37 -2.80
N GLY A 65 -7.47 -13.18 -3.42
CA GLY A 65 -7.60 -12.33 -4.60
C GLY A 65 -7.10 -10.91 -4.36
N PHE A 66 -7.49 -10.32 -3.24
CA PHE A 66 -7.05 -8.98 -2.87
C PHE A 66 -5.59 -8.91 -2.42
N ALA A 67 -5.06 -9.91 -1.72
CA ALA A 67 -3.69 -9.96 -1.20
C ALA A 67 -2.67 -10.08 -2.33
N VAL A 68 -3.01 -10.82 -3.39
CA VAL A 68 -2.23 -10.84 -4.63
C VAL A 68 -2.19 -9.45 -5.26
N LYS A 69 -3.31 -8.71 -5.23
CA LYS A 69 -3.40 -7.36 -5.81
C LYS A 69 -2.77 -6.27 -4.93
N LEU A 70 -2.78 -6.45 -3.60
CA LEU A 70 -2.19 -5.58 -2.57
C LEU A 70 -0.68 -5.87 -2.33
N PRO A 71 -0.02 -6.54 -3.26
CA PRO A 71 1.17 -7.39 -3.08
C PRO A 71 1.72 -7.51 -1.65
N THR A 72 1.04 -8.28 -0.80
CA THR A 72 1.53 -8.59 0.56
C THR A 72 2.31 -9.90 0.55
N TRP A 73 3.12 -10.17 1.57
CA TRP A 73 3.76 -11.48 1.72
C TRP A 73 2.69 -12.57 1.93
N PRO A 74 2.78 -13.73 1.23
CA PRO A 74 3.82 -14.17 0.27
C PRO A 74 3.52 -13.87 -1.21
N PHE A 75 2.43 -13.17 -1.52
CA PHE A 75 1.90 -12.96 -2.89
C PHE A 75 2.54 -11.81 -3.68
N HIS A 76 3.60 -11.19 -3.17
CA HIS A 76 4.18 -9.95 -3.72
C HIS A 76 5.19 -10.15 -4.86
N THR A 77 5.65 -11.37 -5.13
CA THR A 77 6.87 -11.62 -5.94
C THR A 77 6.78 -11.16 -7.40
N TRP A 78 5.57 -10.93 -7.92
CA TRP A 78 5.36 -10.37 -9.25
C TRP A 78 5.66 -8.86 -9.32
N LEU A 79 5.55 -8.14 -8.21
CA LEU A 79 5.58 -6.68 -8.17
C LEU A 79 6.94 -6.09 -8.57
N PRO A 80 8.08 -6.55 -8.02
CA PRO A 80 9.38 -6.00 -8.40
C PRO A 80 9.69 -6.18 -9.88
N ASP A 81 9.40 -7.35 -10.43
CA ASP A 81 9.67 -7.67 -11.83
C ASP A 81 8.75 -6.85 -12.76
N ALA A 82 7.47 -6.72 -12.40
CA ALA A 82 6.52 -5.91 -13.16
C ALA A 82 6.94 -4.44 -13.23
N HIS A 83 7.36 -3.83 -12.12
CA HIS A 83 7.83 -2.44 -12.13
C HIS A 83 9.16 -2.25 -12.84
N THR A 84 10.07 -3.20 -12.69
CA THR A 84 11.40 -3.15 -13.31
C THR A 84 11.27 -3.09 -14.83
N ASP A 85 10.40 -3.90 -15.42
CA ASP A 85 10.30 -4.00 -16.88
C ASP A 85 9.23 -3.09 -17.48
N ALA A 86 8.38 -2.49 -16.65
CA ALA A 86 7.36 -1.56 -17.11
C ALA A 86 7.93 -0.18 -17.47
N PRO A 87 7.40 0.49 -18.52
CA PRO A 87 7.60 1.92 -18.73
C PRO A 87 7.20 2.74 -17.50
N THR A 88 7.77 3.94 -17.36
CA THR A 88 7.53 4.82 -16.20
C THR A 88 6.04 5.08 -15.99
N ALA A 89 5.31 5.48 -17.03
CA ALA A 89 3.86 5.73 -16.94
C ALA A 89 3.09 4.50 -16.46
N ALA A 90 3.44 3.30 -16.94
CA ALA A 90 2.81 2.06 -16.49
C ALA A 90 3.14 1.75 -15.03
N SER A 91 4.38 2.01 -14.57
CA SER A 91 4.75 1.87 -13.16
C SER A 91 3.99 2.84 -12.25
N VAL A 92 3.81 4.08 -12.69
CA VAL A 92 3.03 5.10 -11.95
C VAL A 92 1.57 4.67 -11.83
N MET A 93 0.94 4.20 -12.91
CA MET A 93 -0.44 3.71 -12.87
C MET A 93 -0.60 2.44 -12.04
N LEU A 94 0.33 1.50 -12.19
CA LEU A 94 0.34 0.25 -11.43
C LEU A 94 0.45 0.54 -9.94
N ALA A 95 1.49 1.27 -9.52
CA ALA A 95 1.70 1.63 -8.14
C ALA A 95 0.58 2.51 -7.63
N GLY A 96 0.30 3.63 -8.31
CA GLY A 96 -0.61 4.69 -7.86
C GLY A 96 -2.06 4.24 -7.70
N VAL A 97 -2.56 3.39 -8.59
CA VAL A 97 -3.98 3.04 -8.67
C VAL A 97 -4.22 1.54 -8.51
N LEU A 98 -3.59 0.71 -9.35
CA LEU A 98 -3.99 -0.70 -9.46
C LEU A 98 -3.75 -1.52 -8.20
N LEU A 99 -2.67 -1.21 -7.46
CA LEU A 99 -2.38 -1.87 -6.17
C LEU A 99 -3.44 -1.54 -5.11
N LYS A 100 -4.07 -0.36 -5.18
CA LYS A 100 -4.98 0.13 -4.15
C LYS A 100 -6.30 -0.60 -4.15
N MET A 101 -6.68 -1.17 -5.31
CA MET A 101 -7.89 -1.99 -5.44
C MET A 101 -7.87 -3.21 -4.52
N GLY A 102 -6.70 -3.77 -4.19
CA GLY A 102 -6.60 -4.88 -3.24
C GLY A 102 -7.02 -4.46 -1.83
N GLY A 103 -6.41 -3.39 -1.30
CA GLY A 103 -6.76 -2.90 0.05
C GLY A 103 -8.19 -2.35 0.12
N TYR A 104 -8.64 -1.67 -0.93
CA TYR A 104 -10.05 -1.23 -1.05
C TYR A 104 -11.02 -2.43 -1.01
N GLY A 105 -10.71 -3.51 -1.75
CA GLY A 105 -11.47 -4.75 -1.73
C GLY A 105 -11.52 -5.38 -0.34
N MET A 106 -10.40 -5.42 0.37
CA MET A 106 -10.36 -5.94 1.75
C MET A 106 -11.21 -5.08 2.70
N LEU A 107 -11.15 -3.75 2.60
CA LEU A 107 -11.98 -2.87 3.44
C LEU A 107 -13.47 -3.05 3.14
N ARG A 108 -13.87 -3.04 1.86
CA ARG A 108 -15.30 -3.07 1.47
C ARG A 108 -15.93 -4.45 1.55
N ILE A 109 -15.18 -5.50 1.24
CA ILE A 109 -15.69 -6.87 1.18
C ILE A 109 -15.29 -7.64 2.43
N ASN A 110 -13.99 -7.82 2.71
CA ASN A 110 -13.58 -8.62 3.87
C ASN A 110 -14.06 -8.02 5.20
N VAL A 111 -13.86 -6.73 5.44
CA VAL A 111 -14.35 -6.08 6.67
C VAL A 111 -15.83 -5.73 6.56
N GLY A 112 -16.24 -5.12 5.44
CA GLY A 112 -17.60 -4.60 5.28
C GLY A 112 -18.72 -5.65 5.12
N MET A 113 -18.43 -6.84 4.58
CA MET A 113 -19.43 -7.89 4.38
C MET A 113 -19.27 -9.08 5.35
N PHE A 114 -18.09 -9.26 5.93
CA PHE A 114 -17.76 -10.37 6.82
C PHE A 114 -17.08 -9.88 8.12
N PRO A 115 -17.70 -8.98 8.89
CA PRO A 115 -17.06 -8.37 10.07
C PRO A 115 -16.63 -9.39 11.12
N GLY A 116 -17.46 -10.40 11.41
CA GLY A 116 -17.13 -11.47 12.35
C GLY A 116 -15.85 -12.22 11.95
N GLN A 117 -15.74 -12.59 10.67
CA GLN A 117 -14.54 -13.26 10.16
C GLN A 117 -13.32 -12.33 10.12
N ALA A 118 -13.53 -11.03 9.87
CA ALA A 118 -12.45 -10.06 9.95
C ALA A 118 -11.88 -9.96 11.38
N VAL A 119 -12.73 -10.07 12.41
CA VAL A 119 -12.32 -10.15 13.81
C VAL A 119 -11.64 -11.49 14.11
N ASP A 120 -12.25 -12.62 13.73
CA ASP A 120 -11.71 -13.97 13.98
C ASP A 120 -10.32 -14.17 13.36
N TYR A 121 -10.11 -13.64 12.15
CA TYR A 121 -8.86 -13.77 11.40
C TYR A 121 -7.94 -12.56 11.55
N ALA A 122 -8.26 -11.60 12.41
CA ALA A 122 -7.48 -10.38 12.61
C ALA A 122 -6.00 -10.66 12.90
N TRP A 123 -5.71 -11.64 13.77
CA TRP A 123 -4.33 -12.08 14.07
C TRP A 123 -3.58 -12.56 12.84
N ALA A 124 -4.24 -13.26 11.92
CA ALA A 124 -3.63 -13.71 10.68
C ALA A 124 -3.30 -12.52 9.76
N LEU A 125 -4.22 -11.55 9.63
CA LEU A 125 -3.99 -10.32 8.87
C LEU A 125 -2.80 -9.53 9.43
N VAL A 126 -2.75 -9.35 10.75
CA VAL A 126 -1.64 -8.67 11.44
C VAL A 126 -0.32 -9.40 11.24
N THR A 127 -0.32 -10.73 11.36
CA THR A 127 0.91 -11.54 11.17
C THR A 127 1.43 -11.39 9.74
N LEU A 128 0.57 -11.51 8.73
CA LEU A 128 0.93 -11.29 7.33
C LEU A 128 1.41 -9.86 7.08
N GLY A 129 0.76 -8.87 7.72
CA GLY A 129 1.15 -7.47 7.66
C GLY A 129 2.56 -7.21 8.21
N VAL A 130 2.84 -7.67 9.43
CA VAL A 130 4.16 -7.50 10.07
C VAL A 130 5.26 -8.22 9.28
N ILE A 131 5.00 -9.45 8.81
CA ILE A 131 5.95 -10.15 7.95
C ILE A 131 6.20 -9.35 6.69
N SER A 132 5.16 -8.80 6.05
CA SER A 132 5.30 -7.98 4.83
C SER A 132 6.14 -6.73 5.07
N VAL A 133 5.91 -6.02 6.19
CA VAL A 133 6.70 -4.85 6.61
C VAL A 133 8.18 -5.21 6.76
N LEU A 134 8.49 -6.19 7.60
CA LEU A 134 9.87 -6.56 7.91
C LEU A 134 10.59 -7.17 6.71
N TYR A 135 9.96 -8.14 6.04
CA TYR A 135 10.51 -8.80 4.86
C TYR A 135 10.74 -7.79 3.74
N GLY A 136 9.74 -6.95 3.44
CA GLY A 136 9.83 -5.92 2.42
C GLY A 136 10.99 -4.97 2.70
N ALA A 137 11.11 -4.47 3.93
CA ALA A 137 12.18 -3.55 4.31
C ALA A 137 13.57 -4.18 4.22
N VAL A 138 13.75 -5.41 4.72
CA VAL A 138 15.04 -6.12 4.66
C VAL A 138 15.46 -6.42 3.23
N VAL A 139 14.53 -6.86 2.38
CA VAL A 139 14.84 -7.12 0.96
C VAL A 139 15.15 -5.82 0.22
N THR A 140 14.49 -4.71 0.58
CA THR A 140 14.75 -3.39 0.00
C THR A 140 16.18 -2.92 0.24
N LEU A 141 16.74 -3.14 1.43
CA LEU A 141 18.14 -2.81 1.77
C LEU A 141 19.18 -3.47 0.86
N ARG A 142 18.83 -4.59 0.22
CA ARG A 142 19.71 -5.33 -0.70
C ARG A 142 19.53 -4.92 -2.15
N GLN A 143 18.55 -4.07 -2.47
CA GLN A 143 18.29 -3.65 -3.84
C GLN A 143 19.29 -2.57 -4.27
N THR A 144 19.87 -2.76 -5.44
CA THR A 144 20.81 -1.82 -6.07
C THR A 144 20.23 -1.14 -7.30
N ASP A 145 18.95 -1.36 -7.58
CA ASP A 145 18.21 -0.80 -8.70
C ASP A 145 17.08 0.09 -8.17
N LEU A 146 17.00 1.33 -8.67
CA LEU A 146 16.04 2.32 -8.18
C LEU A 146 14.58 1.83 -8.27
N LYS A 147 14.17 1.23 -9.39
CA LYS A 147 12.78 0.77 -9.56
C LYS A 147 12.49 -0.43 -8.66
N ARG A 148 13.45 -1.36 -8.54
CA ARG A 148 13.29 -2.52 -7.65
C ARG A 148 13.22 -2.11 -6.19
N LEU A 149 14.03 -1.14 -5.77
CA LEU A 149 14.01 -0.59 -4.42
C LEU A 149 12.62 -0.02 -4.09
N ILE A 150 12.06 0.81 -4.98
CA ILE A 150 10.71 1.39 -4.80
C ILE A 150 9.62 0.29 -4.80
N ALA A 151 9.78 -0.74 -5.63
CA ALA A 151 8.81 -1.84 -5.66
C ALA A 151 8.83 -2.66 -4.36
N TYR A 152 10.00 -2.98 -3.80
CA TYR A 152 10.07 -3.68 -2.52
C TYR A 152 9.68 -2.81 -1.33
N SER A 153 9.97 -1.50 -1.36
CA SER A 153 9.45 -0.59 -0.33
C SER A 153 7.91 -0.58 -0.35
N SER A 154 7.28 -0.72 -1.52
CA SER A 154 5.82 -0.85 -1.62
C SER A 154 5.29 -2.07 -0.88
N VAL A 155 5.97 -3.22 -0.96
CA VAL A 155 5.59 -4.45 -0.22
C VAL A 155 5.55 -4.19 1.29
N SER A 156 6.54 -3.45 1.81
CA SER A 156 6.59 -3.06 3.22
C SER A 156 5.37 -2.23 3.61
N HIS A 157 5.08 -1.16 2.87
CA HIS A 157 3.96 -0.27 3.14
C HIS A 157 2.59 -0.92 2.98
N MET A 158 2.43 -1.87 2.07
CA MET A 158 1.18 -2.64 1.97
C MET A 158 0.99 -3.62 3.14
N GLY A 159 2.08 -4.00 3.82
CA GLY A 159 2.00 -4.66 5.12
C GLY A 159 1.36 -3.80 6.21
N LEU A 160 1.58 -2.48 6.19
CA LEU A 160 0.92 -1.54 7.11
C LEU A 160 -0.59 -1.44 6.84
N VAL A 161 -1.01 -1.54 5.58
CA VAL A 161 -2.44 -1.63 5.24
C VAL A 161 -3.06 -2.86 5.89
N LEU A 162 -2.41 -4.04 5.81
CA LEU A 162 -2.90 -5.23 6.49
C LEU A 162 -2.91 -5.11 8.01
N LEU A 163 -1.90 -4.48 8.60
CA LEU A 163 -1.85 -4.20 10.03
C LEU A 163 -3.03 -3.31 10.47
N GLY A 164 -3.31 -2.25 9.71
CA GLY A 164 -4.43 -1.35 9.96
C GLY A 164 -5.79 -2.02 9.77
N ILE A 165 -5.95 -2.85 8.74
CA ILE A 165 -7.17 -3.67 8.56
C ILE A 165 -7.32 -4.67 9.71
N GLY A 166 -6.23 -5.32 10.11
CA GLY A 166 -6.22 -6.29 11.21
C GLY A 166 -6.48 -5.66 12.58
N SER A 167 -6.41 -4.33 12.73
CA SER A 167 -6.68 -3.65 14.01
C SER A 167 -8.09 -3.89 14.52
N VAL A 168 -9.02 -4.37 13.68
CA VAL A 168 -10.38 -4.70 14.09
C VAL A 168 -10.44 -5.77 15.17
N GLY A 169 -9.40 -6.59 15.38
CA GLY A 169 -9.40 -7.67 16.38
C GLY A 169 -9.12 -7.27 17.84
N VAL A 170 -9.24 -5.99 18.22
CA VAL A 170 -9.08 -5.52 19.62
C VAL A 170 -9.90 -6.40 20.59
N ALA A 171 -9.28 -7.11 21.53
CA ALA A 171 -10.00 -7.95 22.48
C ALA A 171 -10.59 -7.20 23.69
N HIS A 172 -10.08 -5.98 23.98
CA HIS A 172 -10.49 -5.18 25.14
C HIS A 172 -10.59 -3.69 24.78
N GLY A 173 -11.72 -3.07 25.11
CA GLY A 173 -12.00 -1.65 24.80
C GLY A 173 -12.83 -1.48 23.52
N GLU A 174 -13.29 -0.25 23.28
CA GLU A 174 -14.06 0.09 22.08
C GLU A 174 -13.14 0.16 20.87
N LEU A 175 -13.51 -0.54 19.79
CA LEU A 175 -12.79 -0.43 18.53
C LEU A 175 -12.98 1.00 17.99
N THR A 176 -11.86 1.67 17.71
CA THR A 176 -11.86 2.98 17.06
C THR A 176 -11.66 2.82 15.55
N VAL A 177 -12.13 3.80 14.78
CA VAL A 177 -11.95 3.82 13.31
C VAL A 177 -10.49 4.09 12.89
N ALA A 178 -9.61 4.46 13.83
CA ALA A 178 -8.26 4.95 13.55
C ALA A 178 -7.43 3.99 12.69
N GLY A 179 -7.42 2.69 13.00
CA GLY A 179 -6.62 1.71 12.25
C GLY A 179 -7.11 1.48 10.81
N LEU A 180 -8.43 1.41 10.62
CA LEU A 180 -9.04 1.31 9.28
C LEU A 180 -8.85 2.60 8.48
N ASN A 181 -8.97 3.76 9.14
CA ASN A 181 -8.71 5.06 8.53
C ASN A 181 -7.24 5.16 8.11
N GLY A 182 -6.32 4.74 8.97
CA GLY A 182 -4.89 4.63 8.66
C GLY A 182 -4.63 3.70 7.47
N ALA A 183 -5.30 2.55 7.37
CA ALA A 183 -5.18 1.66 6.22
C ALA A 183 -5.68 2.32 4.92
N ALA A 184 -6.84 2.98 4.95
CA ALA A 184 -7.38 3.70 3.79
C ALA A 184 -6.50 4.88 3.38
N MET A 185 -6.00 5.64 4.37
CA MET A 185 -5.06 6.73 4.17
C MET A 185 -3.76 6.19 3.57
N GLN A 186 -3.21 5.07 4.08
CA GLN A 186 -1.99 4.45 3.57
C GLN A 186 -2.13 4.06 2.09
N LEU A 187 -3.31 3.62 1.65
CA LEU A 187 -3.58 3.37 0.23
C LEU A 187 -3.46 4.66 -0.59
N PHE A 188 -4.01 5.77 -0.12
CA PHE A 188 -3.90 7.06 -0.81
C PHE A 188 -2.46 7.61 -0.79
N THR A 189 -1.84 7.68 0.40
CA THR A 189 -0.53 8.30 0.60
C THR A 189 0.57 7.51 -0.10
N HIS A 190 0.55 6.18 -0.02
CA HIS A 190 1.43 5.34 -0.83
C HIS A 190 1.17 5.52 -2.34
N GLY A 191 -0.06 5.85 -2.76
CA GLY A 191 -0.38 6.17 -4.16
C GLY A 191 0.38 7.38 -4.67
N THR A 192 0.30 8.47 -3.93
CA THR A 192 0.92 9.75 -4.32
C THR A 192 2.44 9.72 -4.16
N ILE A 193 2.94 9.17 -3.04
CA ILE A 193 4.37 9.06 -2.75
C ILE A 193 5.07 8.16 -3.77
N THR A 194 4.57 6.94 -3.97
CA THR A 194 5.21 5.97 -4.88
C THR A 194 5.05 6.39 -6.34
N GLY A 195 3.95 7.07 -6.70
CA GLY A 195 3.81 7.73 -7.99
C GLY A 195 4.90 8.77 -8.23
N LEU A 196 5.19 9.61 -7.23
CA LEU A 196 6.24 10.62 -7.31
C LEU A 196 7.63 10.00 -7.41
N LEU A 197 7.90 8.94 -6.63
CA LEU A 197 9.14 8.15 -6.71
C LEU A 197 9.33 7.56 -8.12
N PHE A 198 8.31 6.93 -8.69
CA PHE A 198 8.42 6.36 -10.03
C PHE A 198 8.57 7.41 -11.13
N LEU A 199 7.88 8.56 -11.04
CA LEU A 199 8.09 9.67 -11.98
C LEU A 199 9.52 10.19 -11.91
N GLY A 200 10.03 10.47 -10.71
CA GLY A 200 11.40 10.96 -10.52
C GLY A 200 12.44 9.96 -11.03
N VAL A 201 12.31 8.67 -10.69
CA VAL A 201 13.20 7.62 -11.20
C VAL A 201 13.08 7.44 -12.71
N GLY A 202 11.88 7.63 -13.27
CA GLY A 202 11.68 7.66 -14.71
C GLY A 202 12.50 8.74 -15.38
N LEU A 203 12.43 9.98 -14.88
CA LEU A 203 13.23 11.10 -15.40
C LEU A 203 14.73 10.86 -15.23
N VAL A 204 15.16 10.30 -14.10
CA VAL A 204 16.58 9.90 -13.91
C VAL A 204 16.97 8.91 -14.99
N TYR A 205 16.18 7.86 -15.22
CA TYR A 205 16.49 6.85 -16.22
C TYR A 205 16.49 7.40 -17.65
N ASP A 206 15.54 8.28 -17.98
CA ASP A 206 15.43 8.87 -19.31
C ASP A 206 16.66 9.74 -19.66
N ARG A 207 17.29 10.38 -18.65
CA ARG A 207 18.47 11.24 -18.83
C ARG A 207 19.80 10.50 -18.66
N THR A 208 19.87 9.56 -17.73
CA THR A 208 21.12 8.85 -17.39
C THR A 208 21.29 7.52 -18.10
N HIS A 209 20.20 6.97 -18.65
CA HIS A 209 20.11 5.60 -19.20
C HIS A 209 20.57 4.50 -18.25
N THR A 210 20.60 4.78 -16.94
CA THR A 210 20.88 3.80 -15.91
C THR A 210 20.01 4.05 -14.69
N ARG A 211 19.71 2.96 -14.00
CA ARG A 211 18.97 2.94 -12.73
C ARG A 211 19.72 2.18 -11.66
N TYR A 212 20.94 1.77 -11.97
CA TYR A 212 21.82 1.05 -11.05
C TYR A 212 22.44 2.07 -10.10
N ILE A 213 22.10 1.98 -8.82
CA ILE A 213 22.47 2.96 -7.79
C ILE A 213 23.99 3.15 -7.67
N PRO A 214 24.82 2.10 -7.68
CA PRO A 214 26.29 2.24 -7.62
C PRO A 214 26.90 2.92 -8.85
N ASP A 215 26.11 3.18 -9.88
CA ASP A 215 26.50 3.88 -11.09
C ASP A 215 26.13 5.38 -11.03
N LEU A 216 25.25 5.77 -10.11
CA LEU A 216 24.78 7.14 -9.96
C LEU A 216 25.68 7.95 -8.99
N GLY A 217 25.39 9.25 -8.87
CA GLY A 217 26.11 10.15 -7.95
C GLY A 217 26.14 11.60 -8.45
N GLY A 218 25.96 12.55 -7.51
CA GLY A 218 26.01 13.99 -7.77
C GLY A 218 24.94 14.52 -8.72
N LEU A 219 23.78 13.83 -8.84
CA LEU A 219 22.70 14.26 -9.72
C LEU A 219 21.98 15.52 -9.23
N ALA A 220 22.06 15.87 -7.94
CA ALA A 220 21.38 17.04 -7.38
C ALA A 220 21.79 18.35 -8.06
N ASP A 221 23.07 18.47 -8.44
CA ASP A 221 23.61 19.67 -9.12
C ASP A 221 23.09 19.83 -10.56
N ARG A 222 22.64 18.73 -11.17
CA ARG A 222 22.24 18.69 -12.59
C ARG A 222 20.74 18.59 -12.78
N MET A 223 20.05 17.93 -11.86
CA MET A 223 18.60 17.71 -11.90
C MET A 223 17.94 18.16 -10.58
N PRO A 224 18.08 19.43 -10.15
CA PRO A 224 17.60 19.88 -8.85
C PRO A 224 16.09 19.73 -8.63
N VAL A 225 15.25 19.94 -9.65
CA VAL A 225 13.79 19.75 -9.54
C VAL A 225 13.48 18.28 -9.25
N VAL A 226 14.10 17.36 -9.99
CA VAL A 226 13.94 15.91 -9.77
C VAL A 226 14.48 15.49 -8.41
N ALA A 227 15.62 16.06 -7.99
CA ALA A 227 16.23 15.79 -6.68
C ALA A 227 15.30 16.21 -5.53
N VAL A 228 14.73 17.41 -5.60
CA VAL A 228 13.77 17.90 -4.60
C VAL A 228 12.51 17.04 -4.57
N ALA A 229 11.97 16.68 -5.75
CA ALA A 229 10.80 15.82 -5.84
C ALA A 229 11.03 14.45 -5.19
N LEU A 230 12.16 13.81 -5.48
CA LEU A 230 12.52 12.52 -4.89
C LEU A 230 12.86 12.63 -3.40
N LEU A 231 13.47 13.73 -2.97
CA LEU A 231 13.71 13.99 -1.55
C LEU A 231 12.38 14.10 -0.79
N ILE A 232 11.43 14.91 -1.27
CA ILE A 232 10.11 15.03 -0.64
C ILE A 232 9.39 13.69 -0.61
N ALA A 233 9.41 12.94 -1.72
CA ALA A 233 8.80 11.62 -1.79
C ALA A 233 9.48 10.63 -0.81
N GLY A 234 10.80 10.66 -0.73
CA GLY A 234 11.57 9.85 0.21
C GLY A 234 11.26 10.17 1.66
N LEU A 235 11.24 11.46 2.02
CA LEU A 235 10.87 11.94 3.35
C LEU A 235 9.43 11.55 3.71
N ALA A 236 8.50 11.65 2.76
CA ALA A 236 7.13 11.21 2.96
C ALA A 236 7.05 9.67 3.16
N SER A 237 7.84 8.91 2.39
CA SER A 237 7.89 7.45 2.47
C SER A 237 8.54 6.91 3.75
N LEU A 238 9.35 7.69 4.46
CA LEU A 238 9.93 7.29 5.75
C LEU A 238 9.14 7.82 6.96
N GLY A 239 7.97 8.43 6.72
CA GLY A 239 7.09 8.92 7.78
C GLY A 239 7.52 10.25 8.40
N LEU A 240 8.06 11.20 7.63
CA LEU A 240 8.40 12.52 8.17
C LEU A 240 7.12 13.29 8.61
N PRO A 241 7.04 13.79 9.86
CA PRO A 241 5.92 14.61 10.31
C PRO A 241 5.67 15.82 9.41
N GLY A 242 4.39 16.09 9.13
CA GLY A 242 3.96 17.14 8.19
C GLY A 242 3.80 16.68 6.73
N LEU A 243 4.20 15.45 6.41
CA LEU A 243 3.93 14.80 5.12
C LEU A 243 2.87 13.70 5.28
N SER A 244 2.17 13.39 4.19
CA SER A 244 1.02 12.50 4.24
C SER A 244 1.31 11.08 4.75
N GLY A 245 2.51 10.53 4.47
CA GLY A 245 2.91 9.19 4.93
C GLY A 245 2.93 9.05 6.46
N PHE A 246 3.36 10.09 7.19
CA PHE A 246 3.34 10.07 8.65
C PHE A 246 1.93 9.92 9.21
N ILE A 247 0.94 10.61 8.61
CA ILE A 247 -0.45 10.55 9.08
C ILE A 247 -1.01 9.15 8.94
N SER A 248 -0.83 8.50 7.79
CA SER A 248 -1.32 7.14 7.59
C SER A 248 -0.66 6.15 8.54
N GLU A 249 0.66 6.24 8.71
CA GLU A 249 1.43 5.36 9.60
C GLU A 249 0.99 5.50 11.06
N VAL A 250 0.88 6.73 11.57
CA VAL A 250 0.46 6.98 12.96
C VAL A 250 -0.96 6.48 13.19
N LEU A 251 -1.91 6.69 12.26
CA LEU A 251 -3.26 6.19 12.40
C LEU A 251 -3.32 4.65 12.43
N VAL A 252 -2.53 3.98 11.57
CA VAL A 252 -2.38 2.51 11.60
C VAL A 252 -1.84 2.07 12.96
N PHE A 253 -0.78 2.71 13.46
CA PHE A 253 -0.16 2.31 14.72
C PHE A 253 -1.07 2.57 15.92
N LEU A 254 -1.75 3.72 15.98
CA LEU A 254 -2.69 4.03 17.06
C LEU A 254 -3.85 3.03 17.12
N GLY A 255 -4.39 2.64 15.96
CA GLY A 255 -5.44 1.62 15.89
C GLY A 255 -4.92 0.22 16.26
N ALA A 256 -3.78 -0.19 15.71
CA ALA A 256 -3.26 -1.55 15.91
C ALA A 256 -2.63 -1.75 17.29
N PHE A 257 -2.04 -0.72 17.91
CA PHE A 257 -1.33 -0.84 19.19
C PHE A 257 -2.27 -1.24 20.34
N GLN A 258 -3.53 -0.81 20.30
CA GLN A 258 -4.54 -1.18 21.30
C GLN A 258 -4.82 -2.69 21.31
N ALA A 259 -4.81 -3.32 20.13
CA ALA A 259 -5.01 -4.77 19.99
C ALA A 259 -3.69 -5.57 20.09
N TYR A 260 -2.61 -5.03 19.53
CA TYR A 260 -1.41 -5.77 19.17
C TYR A 260 -0.14 -4.94 19.40
N ALA A 261 0.15 -4.61 20.66
CA ALA A 261 1.31 -3.79 21.02
C ALA A 261 2.64 -4.34 20.44
N TRP A 262 2.92 -5.63 20.62
CA TRP A 262 4.16 -6.26 20.13
C TRP A 262 4.25 -6.33 18.60
N PRO A 263 3.24 -6.84 17.87
CA PRO A 263 3.24 -6.78 16.40
C PRO A 263 3.40 -5.35 15.86
N THR A 264 2.75 -4.38 16.50
CA THR A 264 2.84 -2.97 16.11
C THR A 264 4.26 -2.42 16.33
N ALA A 265 4.90 -2.73 17.47
CA ALA A 265 6.30 -2.34 17.71
C ALA A 265 7.26 -2.93 16.67
N LEU A 266 7.04 -4.18 16.24
CA LEU A 266 7.81 -4.80 15.15
C LEU A 266 7.59 -4.08 13.81
N ALA A 267 6.35 -3.69 13.49
CA ALA A 267 6.07 -2.92 12.28
C ALA A 267 6.74 -1.54 12.30
N VAL A 268 6.73 -0.84 13.44
CA VAL A 268 7.46 0.43 13.63
C VAL A 268 8.96 0.26 13.40
N PHE A 269 9.55 -0.84 13.87
CA PHE A 269 10.96 -1.15 13.57
C PHE A 269 11.23 -1.27 12.07
N GLY A 270 10.28 -1.81 11.29
CA GLY A 270 10.37 -1.84 9.83
C GLY A 270 10.44 -0.46 9.17
N ILE A 271 9.78 0.55 9.74
CA ILE A 271 9.87 1.95 9.25
C ILE A 271 11.27 2.53 9.47
N VAL A 272 11.95 2.16 10.55
CA VAL A 272 13.34 2.57 10.78
C VAL A 272 14.25 2.04 9.66
N LEU A 273 14.04 0.78 9.25
CA LEU A 273 14.75 0.22 8.09
C LEU A 273 14.38 0.96 6.79
N ALA A 274 13.13 1.42 6.68
CA ALA A 274 12.67 2.24 5.56
C ALA A 274 13.39 3.58 5.43
N ALA A 275 13.53 4.30 6.53
CA ALA A 275 14.35 5.50 6.58
C ALA A 275 15.79 5.21 6.11
N GLY A 276 16.37 4.11 6.59
CA GLY A 276 17.71 3.68 6.21
C GLY A 276 17.91 3.51 4.71
N TYR A 277 17.05 2.73 4.03
CA TYR A 277 17.21 2.50 2.59
C TYR A 277 16.87 3.72 1.72
N ILE A 278 15.93 4.59 2.15
CA ILE A 278 15.59 5.80 1.40
C ILE A 278 16.73 6.81 1.46
N LEU A 279 17.26 7.08 2.65
CA LEU A 279 18.37 8.02 2.82
C LEU A 279 19.62 7.51 2.10
N TRP A 280 19.88 6.20 2.17
CA TRP A 280 20.94 5.56 1.42
C TRP A 280 20.79 5.71 -0.11
N MET A 281 19.57 5.53 -0.63
CA MET A 281 19.28 5.70 -2.05
C MET A 281 19.49 7.15 -2.49
N MET A 282 19.01 8.11 -1.69
CA MET A 282 19.17 9.54 -1.95
C MET A 282 20.63 9.98 -1.91
N GLU A 283 21.38 9.55 -0.89
CA GLU A 283 22.82 9.85 -0.77
C GLU A 283 23.57 9.36 -2.00
N ARG A 284 23.46 8.08 -2.35
CA ARG A 284 24.25 7.52 -3.46
C ARG A 284 23.85 8.02 -4.84
N SER A 285 22.57 8.29 -5.05
CA SER A 285 22.08 8.67 -6.37
C SER A 285 22.22 10.17 -6.63
N PHE A 286 21.98 11.01 -5.61
CA PHE A 286 21.87 12.46 -5.78
C PHE A 286 22.99 13.26 -5.11
N PHE A 287 23.36 12.92 -3.88
CA PHE A 287 24.27 13.74 -3.06
C PHE A 287 25.71 13.21 -2.99
N GLY A 288 25.97 12.03 -3.53
CA GLY A 288 27.29 11.41 -3.57
C GLY A 288 28.25 12.07 -4.56
N LEU A 289 29.38 11.42 -4.80
CA LEU A 289 30.41 11.94 -5.70
C LEU A 289 29.88 12.20 -7.11
N ARG A 290 30.13 13.40 -7.61
CA ARG A 290 29.79 13.79 -8.98
C ARG A 290 30.54 12.95 -9.99
N ARG A 291 29.83 12.47 -11.01
CA ARG A 291 30.42 11.73 -12.12
C ARG A 291 30.49 12.57 -13.38
N GLU A 292 31.64 12.57 -14.03
CA GLU A 292 31.86 13.34 -15.27
C GLU A 292 30.90 12.95 -16.39
N ARG A 293 30.53 11.66 -16.49
CA ARG A 293 29.57 11.16 -17.47
C ARG A 293 28.16 11.78 -17.36
N PHE A 294 27.86 12.44 -16.26
CA PHE A 294 26.59 13.12 -16.01
C PHE A 294 26.73 14.65 -16.06
N ALA A 295 27.84 15.17 -16.58
CA ALA A 295 28.08 16.61 -16.63
C ALA A 295 27.06 17.35 -17.51
N ASP A 296 26.55 16.74 -18.57
CA ASP A 296 25.69 17.43 -19.56
C ASP A 296 24.20 17.11 -19.39
N LEU A 297 23.81 16.54 -18.25
CA LEU A 297 22.41 16.27 -17.96
C LEU A 297 21.62 17.57 -17.83
N THR A 298 20.42 17.56 -18.38
CA THR A 298 19.41 18.59 -18.19
C THR A 298 18.42 18.16 -17.11
N ASP A 299 17.78 19.13 -16.46
CA ASP A 299 16.72 18.89 -15.49
C ASP A 299 15.34 18.73 -16.17
N ALA A 300 14.29 18.46 -15.39
CA ALA A 300 12.92 18.38 -15.85
C ALA A 300 12.48 19.68 -16.58
N SER A 301 11.92 19.51 -17.77
CA SER A 301 11.17 20.55 -18.47
C SER A 301 9.90 20.90 -17.72
N LEU A 302 9.26 22.02 -18.06
CA LEU A 302 8.00 22.43 -17.43
C LEU A 302 6.91 21.35 -17.52
N VAL A 303 6.82 20.66 -18.65
CA VAL A 303 5.82 19.59 -18.86
C VAL A 303 6.09 18.40 -17.93
N GLU A 304 7.36 18.05 -17.72
CA GLU A 304 7.78 16.98 -16.81
C GLU A 304 7.66 17.40 -15.34
N ALA A 305 7.80 18.69 -15.03
CA ALA A 305 7.73 19.23 -13.67
C ALA A 305 6.29 19.35 -13.13
N ILE A 306 5.29 19.60 -13.99
CA ILE A 306 3.88 19.70 -13.59
C ILE A 306 3.40 18.48 -12.79
N PRO A 307 3.52 17.22 -13.27
CA PRO A 307 3.05 16.07 -12.51
C PRO A 307 3.84 15.84 -11.21
N LEU A 308 5.12 16.21 -11.15
CA LEU A 308 5.89 16.19 -9.91
C LEU A 308 5.28 17.16 -8.89
N GLY A 309 5.02 18.40 -9.32
CA GLY A 309 4.42 19.43 -8.48
C GLY A 309 3.04 19.05 -7.96
N LEU A 310 2.17 18.46 -8.79
CA LEU A 310 0.83 18.03 -8.38
C LEU A 310 0.87 16.96 -7.27
N LEU A 311 1.78 15.99 -7.39
CA LEU A 311 1.95 14.95 -6.37
C LEU A 311 2.57 15.52 -5.09
N ILE A 312 3.55 16.42 -5.20
CA ILE A 312 4.13 17.12 -4.04
C ILE A 312 3.04 17.90 -3.28
N ILE A 313 2.21 18.66 -3.99
CA ILE A 313 1.09 19.41 -3.39
C ILE A 313 0.13 18.45 -2.69
N SER A 314 -0.17 17.30 -3.30
CA SER A 314 -1.04 16.29 -2.68
C SER A 314 -0.42 15.69 -1.41
N ILE A 315 0.88 15.38 -1.42
CA ILE A 315 1.60 14.81 -0.28
C ILE A 315 1.67 15.80 0.88
N ILE A 316 1.99 17.07 0.61
CA ILE A 316 2.09 18.11 1.65
C ILE A 316 0.68 18.50 2.13
N GLY A 317 -0.26 18.74 1.22
CA GLY A 317 -1.61 19.17 1.56
C GLY A 317 -2.32 18.19 2.47
N VAL A 318 -2.24 16.89 2.16
CA VAL A 318 -2.81 15.83 3.02
C VAL A 318 -2.01 15.64 4.31
N GLY A 319 -0.69 15.87 4.30
CA GLY A 319 0.14 15.85 5.51
C GLY A 319 -0.20 16.98 6.50
N VAL A 320 -0.53 18.16 6.00
CA VAL A 320 -0.88 19.35 6.81
C VAL A 320 -2.35 19.33 7.23
N TYR A 321 -3.26 18.93 6.33
CA TYR A 321 -4.70 18.91 6.58
C TYR A 321 -5.31 17.55 6.22
N PRO A 322 -5.11 16.53 7.06
CA PRO A 322 -5.56 15.17 6.75
C PRO A 322 -7.09 14.99 6.78
N ALA A 323 -7.81 15.87 7.49
CA ALA A 323 -9.28 15.88 7.60
C ALA A 323 -9.99 15.82 6.24
N ILE A 324 -9.39 16.41 5.19
CA ILE A 324 -9.93 16.36 3.82
C ILE A 324 -10.18 14.94 3.30
N LEU A 325 -9.41 13.95 3.78
CA LEU A 325 -9.58 12.55 3.43
C LEU A 325 -10.12 11.70 4.57
N THR A 326 -9.66 11.93 5.80
CA THR A 326 -10.07 11.09 6.95
C THR A 326 -11.57 11.17 7.17
N ASP A 327 -12.19 12.35 7.04
CA ASP A 327 -13.63 12.54 7.22
C ASP A 327 -14.43 11.80 6.14
N VAL A 328 -13.89 11.76 4.90
CA VAL A 328 -14.50 11.04 3.79
C VAL A 328 -14.43 9.54 4.00
N PHE A 329 -13.29 9.04 4.49
CA PHE A 329 -13.14 7.61 4.81
C PHE A 329 -14.03 7.20 5.97
N GLU A 330 -14.16 8.04 7.01
CA GLU A 330 -14.99 7.74 8.18
C GLU A 330 -16.46 7.53 7.83
N MET A 331 -17.01 8.25 6.86
CA MET A 331 -18.39 8.02 6.40
C MET A 331 -18.63 6.56 5.97
N GLY A 332 -17.63 5.90 5.39
CA GLY A 332 -17.71 4.50 4.96
C GLY A 332 -17.24 3.49 6.02
N LEU A 333 -16.32 3.89 6.90
CA LEU A 333 -15.68 2.99 7.87
C LEU A 333 -16.40 2.93 9.22
N GLN A 334 -17.00 4.04 9.68
CA GLN A 334 -17.74 4.10 10.94
C GLN A 334 -18.86 3.06 11.03
N PRO A 335 -19.70 2.86 9.98
CA PRO A 335 -20.72 1.82 10.02
C PRO A 335 -20.14 0.42 10.24
N MET A 336 -18.98 0.11 9.63
CA MET A 336 -18.31 -1.20 9.78
C MET A 336 -17.84 -1.41 11.23
N VAL A 337 -17.22 -0.40 11.83
CA VAL A 337 -16.76 -0.43 13.22
C VAL A 337 -17.94 -0.55 14.19
N ALA A 338 -19.04 0.16 13.93
CA ALA A 338 -20.24 0.10 14.75
C ALA A 338 -20.84 -1.31 14.79
N VAL A 339 -20.85 -2.04 13.66
CA VAL A 339 -21.29 -3.45 13.64
C VAL A 339 -20.38 -4.32 14.49
N ILE A 340 -19.06 -4.20 14.30
CA ILE A 340 -18.08 -5.01 15.05
C ILE A 340 -18.18 -4.76 16.56
N ASN A 341 -18.41 -3.51 16.99
CA ASN A 341 -18.59 -3.19 18.40
C ASN A 341 -19.92 -3.72 18.96
N ALA A 342 -20.98 -3.80 18.15
CA ALA A 342 -22.28 -4.32 18.60
C ALA A 342 -22.31 -5.85 18.78
N GLU A 343 -21.42 -6.58 18.10
CA GLU A 343 -21.31 -8.04 18.18
C GLU A 343 -20.43 -8.54 19.36
N ARG A 344 -19.82 -7.62 20.12
CA ARG A 344 -18.94 -7.91 21.26
C ARG A 344 -19.64 -7.75 22.61
#